data_AF-A0A957YMN2-F1
#
_entry.id   AF-A0A957YMN2-F1
#
_cell.length_a   1.000
_cell.length_b   1.000
_cell.length_c   1.000
_cell.angle_alpha   90.00
_cell.angle_beta   90.00
_cell.angle_gamma   90.00
#
_symmetry.space_group_name_H-M   'P 1'
#
loop_
_entity.id
_entity.type
_entity.pdbx_description
1 polymer ?
#
loop_
_entity_poly.entity_id
_entity_poly.type
_entity_poly.pdbx_seq_one_letter_code
_entity_poly.pdbx_strand_id
1 'polypeptide(L)'
;RPGRPPVRTQQPMPADPRRSAAGAANAAKSSRQTGRLRAWLGRGSATGAGRRPGDGLGERMPVRLAIGAAIVVTLLFIGARLEQSPLPTRPALPLGSRDIPLLLPGAILAWALSGLILGLAAERAGGWRWRPLAGAAAIGFLTGLLGIGWERSLRPLLAPIELSGLPRLLDGLIYILPAVLPAAFVRASGVAVAGIVAAELPKLVLGQGYNYAFRNLAALPLVAMPVELVLLAQGQRHGRRGLMLAGAAAGLGQVAVSAAFAPGLHAPGMWPTVLVTALVGGLAAGWLAFPLRDRALRMARWMGIPGSPGGQP
;
A
#
# COMPACT_ATOMS: atom_id res chain seq x y z
N ARG A 1 -14.93 -60.70 -66.04
CA ARG A 1 -15.66 -59.90 -65.02
C ARG A 1 -15.50 -58.42 -65.36
N PRO A 2 -16.56 -57.62 -65.23
CA PRO A 2 -16.69 -56.30 -65.86
C PRO A 2 -16.16 -55.14 -64.99
N GLY A 3 -15.74 -54.06 -65.69
CA GLY A 3 -15.90 -52.64 -65.35
C GLY A 3 -15.51 -52.14 -63.95
N ARG A 4 -14.27 -51.65 -63.79
CA ARG A 4 -13.95 -50.58 -62.84
C ARG A 4 -13.73 -49.27 -63.62
N PRO A 5 -14.44 -48.17 -63.30
CA PRO A 5 -14.17 -46.87 -63.91
C PRO A 5 -12.80 -46.33 -63.45
N PRO A 6 -12.12 -45.52 -64.26
CA PRO A 6 -10.82 -44.96 -63.90
C PRO A 6 -10.97 -44.00 -62.70
N VAL A 7 -10.11 -44.21 -61.70
CA VAL A 7 -9.97 -43.33 -60.54
C VAL A 7 -9.52 -41.96 -61.05
N ARG A 8 -10.41 -40.97 -60.93
CA ARG A 8 -10.12 -39.57 -61.21
C ARG A 8 -9.11 -39.09 -60.16
N THR A 9 -7.84 -39.01 -60.54
CA THR A 9 -6.79 -38.35 -59.76
C THR A 9 -7.21 -36.89 -59.57
N GLN A 10 -7.70 -36.56 -58.38
CA GLN A 10 -7.91 -35.18 -57.98
C GLN A 10 -6.54 -34.53 -57.87
N GLN A 11 -6.23 -33.63 -58.80
CA GLN A 11 -5.10 -32.71 -58.66
C GLN A 11 -5.26 -31.96 -57.34
N PRO A 12 -4.25 -31.96 -56.44
CA PRO A 12 -4.29 -31.15 -55.24
C PRO A 12 -4.38 -29.68 -55.66
N MET A 13 -5.49 -29.05 -55.24
CA MET A 13 -5.73 -27.63 -55.42
C MET A 13 -4.56 -26.84 -54.81
N PRO A 14 -3.93 -25.91 -55.55
CA PRO A 14 -2.78 -25.17 -55.06
C PRO A 14 -3.16 -24.41 -53.78
N ALA A 15 -2.45 -24.72 -52.69
CA ALA A 15 -2.66 -24.09 -51.40
C ALA A 15 -2.44 -22.58 -51.53
N ASP A 16 -3.48 -21.81 -51.20
CA ASP A 16 -3.46 -20.34 -51.25
C ASP A 16 -2.31 -19.80 -50.37
N PRO A 17 -1.26 -19.19 -50.95
CA PRO A 17 -0.06 -18.76 -50.23
C PRO A 17 -0.35 -17.67 -49.19
N ARG A 18 -1.53 -17.03 -49.26
CA ARG A 18 -1.94 -16.03 -48.27
C ARG A 18 -2.35 -16.66 -46.93
N ARG A 19 -2.88 -17.89 -46.93
CA ARG A 19 -3.26 -18.60 -45.69
C ARG A 19 -2.06 -19.18 -44.95
N SER A 20 -1.00 -19.59 -45.66
CA SER A 20 0.22 -20.11 -45.03
C SER A 20 1.05 -19.02 -44.33
N ALA A 21 1.11 -17.81 -44.91
CA ALA A 21 1.82 -16.67 -44.31
C ALA A 21 1.16 -16.18 -43.00
N ALA A 22 -0.18 -16.17 -42.92
CA ALA A 22 -0.91 -15.78 -41.71
C ALA A 22 -0.75 -16.80 -40.57
N GLY A 23 -0.70 -18.10 -40.90
CA GLY A 23 -0.42 -19.16 -39.93
C GLY A 23 1.00 -19.08 -39.35
N ALA A 24 2.01 -18.84 -40.20
CA ALA A 24 3.40 -18.69 -39.77
C ALA A 24 3.60 -17.45 -38.89
N ALA A 25 2.94 -16.33 -39.20
CA ALA A 25 3.01 -15.11 -38.38
C ALA A 25 2.37 -15.29 -36.99
N ASN A 26 1.28 -16.06 -36.87
CA ASN A 26 0.64 -16.34 -35.58
C ASN A 26 1.43 -17.36 -34.75
N ALA A 27 2.03 -18.38 -35.38
CA ALA A 27 2.95 -19.30 -34.70
C ALA A 27 4.21 -18.59 -34.17
N ALA A 28 4.76 -17.64 -34.94
CA ALA A 28 5.92 -16.85 -34.53
C ALA A 28 5.61 -15.85 -33.39
N LYS A 29 4.37 -15.34 -33.31
CA LYS A 29 3.93 -14.52 -32.16
C LYS A 29 3.76 -15.36 -30.89
N SER A 30 3.17 -16.56 -31.01
CA SER A 30 2.98 -17.48 -29.89
C SER A 30 4.30 -17.97 -29.28
N SER A 31 5.29 -18.32 -30.11
CA SER A 31 6.61 -18.78 -29.65
C SER A 31 7.45 -17.66 -29.01
N ARG A 32 7.34 -16.41 -29.48
CA ARG A 32 7.97 -15.25 -28.83
C ARG A 32 7.36 -14.94 -27.47
N GLN A 33 6.06 -15.18 -27.30
CA GLN A 33 5.37 -14.90 -26.04
C GLN A 33 5.70 -15.94 -24.96
N THR A 34 5.79 -17.22 -25.33
CA THR A 34 6.25 -18.30 -24.43
C THR A 34 7.75 -18.18 -24.13
N GLY A 35 8.58 -17.79 -25.10
CA GLY A 35 10.00 -17.50 -24.89
C GLY A 35 10.25 -16.34 -23.92
N ARG A 36 9.43 -15.27 -23.97
CA ARG A 36 9.50 -14.16 -23.01
C ARG A 36 9.01 -14.54 -21.62
N LEU A 37 7.99 -15.39 -21.51
CA LEU A 37 7.52 -15.88 -20.20
C LEU A 37 8.57 -16.78 -19.54
N ARG A 38 9.20 -17.68 -20.31
CA ARG A 38 10.27 -18.57 -19.82
C ARG A 38 11.56 -17.80 -19.52
N ALA A 39 11.90 -16.76 -20.30
CA ALA A 39 13.02 -15.87 -20.01
C ALA A 39 12.75 -14.93 -18.83
N TRP A 40 11.49 -14.60 -18.53
CA TRP A 40 11.10 -13.82 -17.35
C TRP A 40 11.10 -14.69 -16.08
N LEU A 41 10.60 -15.92 -16.16
CA LEU A 41 10.66 -16.90 -15.06
C LEU A 41 12.08 -17.41 -14.81
N GLY A 42 12.93 -17.53 -15.84
CA GLY A 42 14.31 -17.99 -15.74
C GLY A 42 15.34 -16.91 -15.35
N ARG A 43 15.01 -15.61 -15.45
CA ARG A 43 15.93 -14.53 -15.03
C ARG A 43 15.90 -14.22 -13.53
N GLY A 44 15.00 -14.84 -12.78
CA GLY A 44 14.91 -14.67 -11.33
C GLY A 44 15.99 -15.40 -10.52
N SER A 45 16.73 -16.35 -11.11
CA SER A 45 17.66 -17.22 -10.36
C SER A 45 19.14 -17.12 -10.77
N ALA A 46 19.48 -16.44 -11.87
CA ALA A 46 20.83 -16.52 -12.45
C ALA A 46 21.74 -15.28 -12.24
N THR A 47 21.30 -14.23 -11.54
CA THR A 47 22.14 -13.05 -11.24
C THR A 47 22.70 -13.01 -9.81
N GLY A 48 22.59 -14.11 -9.07
CA GLY A 48 23.10 -14.25 -7.70
C GLY A 48 24.37 -15.09 -7.55
N ALA A 49 25.00 -15.57 -8.64
CA ALA A 49 26.21 -16.36 -8.58
C ALA A 49 27.45 -15.44 -8.47
N GLY A 50 27.73 -14.98 -7.25
CA GLY A 50 28.91 -14.16 -6.97
C GLY A 50 29.00 -13.55 -5.57
N ARG A 51 28.03 -13.79 -4.68
CA ARG A 51 28.16 -13.45 -3.25
C ARG A 51 28.46 -14.70 -2.44
N ARG A 52 29.63 -14.70 -1.81
CA ARG A 52 30.08 -15.72 -0.86
C ARG A 52 28.99 -15.93 0.21
N PRO A 53 28.52 -17.16 0.42
CA PRO A 53 27.66 -17.50 1.55
C PRO A 53 28.58 -17.63 2.78
N GLY A 54 28.64 -16.60 3.62
CA GLY A 54 29.53 -16.63 4.79
C GLY A 54 29.25 -15.57 5.84
N ASP A 55 29.08 -14.30 5.46
CA ASP A 55 29.13 -13.22 6.46
C ASP A 55 27.80 -12.46 6.58
N GLY A 56 27.09 -12.67 7.70
CA GLY A 56 26.24 -11.63 8.29
C GLY A 56 24.71 -11.74 8.14
N LEU A 57 24.15 -12.90 7.78
CA LEU A 57 22.69 -13.10 7.85
C LEU A 57 22.21 -13.31 9.30
N GLY A 58 23.04 -13.93 10.16
CA GLY A 58 22.72 -14.12 11.59
C GLY A 58 22.79 -12.84 12.42
N GLU A 59 23.69 -11.90 12.10
CA GLU A 59 23.91 -10.69 12.92
C GLU A 59 23.01 -9.50 12.55
N ARG A 60 22.37 -9.49 11.37
CA ARG A 60 21.53 -8.35 10.92
C ARG A 60 20.04 -8.55 11.16
N MET A 61 19.60 -9.79 11.34
CA MET A 61 18.25 -10.15 11.78
C MET A 61 17.90 -9.58 13.18
N PRO A 62 18.78 -9.63 14.21
CA PRO A 62 18.46 -9.15 15.54
C PRO A 62 18.22 -7.63 15.58
N VAL A 63 18.92 -6.84 14.76
CA VAL A 63 18.73 -5.37 14.75
C VAL A 63 17.35 -4.97 14.20
N ARG A 64 16.81 -5.74 13.25
CA ARG A 64 15.51 -5.44 12.60
C ARG A 64 14.33 -5.85 13.45
N LEU A 65 14.44 -7.01 14.09
CA LEU A 65 13.55 -7.43 15.18
C LEU A 65 13.66 -6.46 16.36
N ALA A 66 14.85 -5.96 16.69
CA ALA A 66 15.05 -4.99 17.76
C ALA A 66 14.44 -3.62 17.44
N ILE A 67 14.41 -3.16 16.19
CA ILE A 67 13.72 -1.90 15.83
C ILE A 67 12.20 -2.09 15.91
N GLY A 68 11.66 -3.20 15.38
CA GLY A 68 10.25 -3.54 15.52
C GLY A 68 9.84 -3.69 16.99
N ALA A 69 10.64 -4.40 17.78
CA ALA A 69 10.46 -4.57 19.21
C ALA A 69 10.66 -3.26 19.96
N ALA A 70 11.60 -2.40 19.60
CA ALA A 70 11.81 -1.09 20.22
C ALA A 70 10.65 -0.14 19.95
N ILE A 71 10.06 -0.16 18.75
CA ILE A 71 8.84 0.59 18.45
C ILE A 71 7.69 0.05 19.30
N VAL A 72 7.49 -1.27 19.34
CA VAL A 72 6.44 -1.90 20.17
C VAL A 72 6.65 -1.59 21.66
N VAL A 73 7.88 -1.72 22.18
CA VAL A 73 8.24 -1.43 23.58
C VAL A 73 8.11 0.05 23.90
N THR A 74 8.48 0.96 22.98
CA THR A 74 8.31 2.41 23.17
C THR A 74 6.83 2.78 23.19
N LEU A 75 6.03 2.18 22.31
CA LEU A 75 4.57 2.35 22.31
C LEU A 75 3.94 1.81 23.60
N LEU A 76 4.35 0.62 24.05
CA LEU A 76 3.90 0.02 25.31
C LEU A 76 4.32 0.85 26.53
N PHE A 77 5.55 1.35 26.55
CA PHE A 77 6.08 2.18 27.64
C PHE A 77 5.36 3.54 27.72
N ILE A 78 5.10 4.18 26.57
CA ILE A 78 4.31 5.41 26.51
C ILE A 78 2.87 5.13 26.96
N GLY A 79 2.26 4.01 26.54
CA GLY A 79 0.94 3.58 26.99
C GLY A 79 0.87 3.39 28.51
N ALA A 80 1.86 2.69 29.09
CA ALA A 80 1.94 2.45 30.54
C ALA A 80 2.18 3.74 31.35
N ARG A 81 2.93 4.72 30.81
CA ARG A 81 3.12 6.04 31.45
C ARG A 81 1.85 6.90 31.39
N LEU A 82 1.01 6.73 30.38
CA LEU A 82 -0.23 7.49 30.22
C LEU A 82 -1.36 6.98 31.13
N GLU A 83 -1.42 5.68 31.44
CA GLU A 83 -2.32 5.12 32.46
C GLU A 83 -2.08 5.71 33.86
N GLN A 84 -0.86 6.19 34.13
CA GLN A 84 -0.48 6.79 35.41
C GLN A 84 -0.79 8.30 35.49
N SER A 85 -1.30 8.91 34.43
CA SER A 85 -1.62 10.34 34.39
C SER A 85 -3.06 10.56 34.88
N PRO A 86 -3.32 11.42 35.89
CA PRO A 86 -4.68 11.68 36.36
C PRO A 86 -5.51 12.30 35.23
N LEU A 87 -6.51 11.55 34.76
CA LEU A 87 -7.37 11.93 33.63
C LEU A 87 -8.14 13.24 33.93
N PRO A 88 -8.15 14.23 33.02
CA PRO A 88 -9.06 15.36 33.13
C PRO A 88 -10.52 14.85 33.00
N THR A 89 -11.39 15.36 33.87
CA THR A 89 -12.81 15.02 34.14
C THR A 89 -13.79 15.27 32.99
N ARG A 90 -13.39 15.12 31.73
CA ARG A 90 -14.34 15.06 30.61
C ARG A 90 -14.88 13.64 30.48
N PRO A 91 -16.16 13.45 30.12
CA PRO A 91 -16.72 12.12 29.89
C PRO A 91 -16.00 11.52 28.69
N ALA A 92 -14.96 10.74 28.96
CA ALA A 92 -14.32 9.88 27.98
C ALA A 92 -15.42 8.94 27.48
N LEU A 93 -15.62 8.91 26.17
CA LEU A 93 -16.35 7.83 25.50
C LEU A 93 -15.91 6.50 26.14
N PRO A 94 -16.83 5.64 26.61
CA PRO A 94 -16.50 4.42 27.29
C PRO A 94 -15.95 3.43 26.27
N LEU A 95 -14.69 3.60 25.86
CA LEU A 95 -13.82 2.45 25.63
C LEU A 95 -13.67 1.85 27.02
N GLY A 96 -14.57 0.94 27.36
CA GLY A 96 -14.58 0.31 28.67
C GLY A 96 -13.19 -0.26 28.95
N SER A 97 -12.76 -0.22 30.21
CA SER A 97 -11.54 -0.86 30.70
C SER A 97 -11.40 -2.34 30.31
N ARG A 98 -12.47 -2.96 29.78
CA ARG A 98 -12.49 -4.31 29.20
C ARG A 98 -11.96 -4.44 27.77
N ASP A 99 -11.98 -3.39 26.95
CA ASP A 99 -11.63 -3.52 25.53
C ASP A 99 -10.14 -3.29 25.25
N ILE A 100 -9.47 -2.52 26.11
CA ILE A 100 -8.02 -2.25 26.06
C ILE A 100 -7.17 -3.56 26.06
N PRO A 101 -7.41 -4.54 26.96
CA PRO A 101 -6.61 -5.77 26.97
C PRO A 101 -6.86 -6.71 25.77
N LEU A 102 -7.96 -6.56 25.03
CA LEU A 102 -8.24 -7.35 23.82
C LEU A 102 -7.65 -6.69 22.55
N LEU A 103 -7.56 -5.37 22.54
CA LEU A 103 -6.99 -4.61 21.42
C LEU A 103 -5.46 -4.62 21.42
N LEU A 104 -4.84 -4.72 22.60
CA LEU A 104 -3.38 -4.72 22.77
C LEU A 104 -2.70 -5.91 22.06
N PRO A 105 -3.13 -7.18 22.23
CA PRO A 105 -2.54 -8.32 21.53
C PRO A 105 -2.71 -8.22 20.01
N GLY A 106 -3.87 -7.74 19.55
CA GLY A 106 -4.14 -7.52 18.13
C GLY A 106 -3.21 -6.47 17.51
N ALA A 107 -3.00 -5.36 18.22
CA ALA A 107 -2.06 -4.32 17.81
C ALA A 107 -0.61 -4.82 17.80
N ILE A 108 -0.18 -5.53 18.85
CA ILE A 108 1.16 -6.13 18.94
C ILE A 108 1.37 -7.11 17.78
N LEU A 109 0.41 -8.00 17.52
CA LEU A 109 0.48 -8.96 16.42
C LEU A 109 0.54 -8.26 15.07
N ALA A 110 -0.28 -7.22 14.86
CA ALA A 110 -0.29 -6.47 13.60
C ALA A 110 1.04 -5.73 13.36
N TRP A 111 1.65 -5.17 14.41
CA TRP A 111 2.98 -4.57 14.35
C TRP A 111 4.10 -5.60 14.15
N ALA A 112 4.03 -6.75 14.80
CA ALA A 112 4.99 -7.85 14.62
C ALA A 112 4.96 -8.39 13.19
N LEU A 113 3.77 -8.62 12.64
CA LEU A 113 3.57 -9.01 11.24
C LEU A 113 4.07 -7.93 10.29
N SER A 114 3.83 -6.65 10.61
CA SER A 114 4.35 -5.53 9.82
C SER A 114 5.86 -5.50 9.80
N GLY A 115 6.51 -5.66 10.96
CA GLY A 115 7.97 -5.74 11.07
C GLY A 115 8.55 -6.93 10.31
N LEU A 116 7.90 -8.09 10.35
CA LEU A 116 8.30 -9.28 9.61
C LEU A 116 8.18 -9.08 8.09
N ILE A 117 7.06 -8.52 7.61
CA ILE A 117 6.86 -8.22 6.19
C ILE A 117 7.86 -7.16 5.71
N LEU A 118 8.06 -6.08 6.49
CA LEU A 118 9.07 -5.06 6.20
C LEU A 118 10.47 -5.68 6.13
N GLY A 119 10.83 -6.51 7.10
CA GLY A 119 12.12 -7.19 7.18
C GLY A 119 12.39 -8.07 5.97
N LEU A 120 11.44 -8.95 5.62
CA LEU A 120 11.55 -9.83 4.46
C LEU A 120 11.63 -9.03 3.15
N ALA A 121 10.84 -7.98 3.03
CA ALA A 121 10.84 -7.15 1.83
C ALA A 121 12.11 -6.30 1.74
N ALA A 122 12.70 -5.87 2.87
CA ALA A 122 14.01 -5.22 2.94
C ALA A 122 15.11 -6.14 2.43
N GLU A 123 15.10 -7.41 2.81
CA GLU A 123 16.08 -8.41 2.40
C GLU A 123 16.04 -8.66 0.90
N ARG A 124 14.83 -8.85 0.35
CA ARG A 124 14.62 -9.02 -1.09
C ARG A 124 15.07 -7.78 -1.89
N ALA A 125 14.94 -6.59 -1.32
CA ALA A 125 15.34 -5.34 -1.96
C ALA A 125 16.84 -4.99 -1.80
N GLY A 126 17.63 -5.80 -1.09
CA GLY A 126 19.06 -5.52 -0.84
C GLY A 126 19.32 -4.46 0.24
N GLY A 127 18.35 -4.23 1.13
CA GLY A 127 18.45 -3.32 2.26
C GLY A 127 17.72 -1.99 2.06
N TRP A 128 17.47 -1.29 3.17
CA TRP A 128 16.78 0.00 3.19
C TRP A 128 17.81 1.11 2.98
N ARG A 129 17.67 1.85 1.88
CA ARG A 129 18.40 3.11 1.72
C ARG A 129 17.66 4.16 2.56
N TRP A 130 18.39 4.94 3.34
CA TRP A 130 17.79 5.97 4.19
C TRP A 130 17.02 7.03 3.39
N ARG A 131 17.50 7.37 2.18
CA ARG A 131 16.92 8.39 1.29
C ARG A 131 15.44 8.14 0.93
N PRO A 132 15.05 6.98 0.35
CA PRO A 132 13.66 6.71 0.01
C PRO A 132 12.74 6.74 1.24
N LEU A 133 13.24 6.31 2.39
CA LEU A 133 12.48 6.30 3.64
C LEU A 133 12.25 7.71 4.19
N ALA A 134 13.29 8.55 4.16
CA ALA A 134 13.17 9.96 4.52
C ALA A 134 12.18 10.69 3.59
N GLY A 135 12.23 10.40 2.27
CA GLY A 135 11.26 10.94 1.32
C GLY A 135 9.83 10.47 1.60
N ALA A 136 9.63 9.19 1.89
CA ALA A 136 8.34 8.64 2.27
C ALA A 136 7.78 9.27 3.54
N ALA A 137 8.63 9.40 4.57
CA ALA A 137 8.28 10.03 5.83
C ALA A 137 7.94 11.51 5.66
N ALA A 138 8.68 12.25 4.84
CA ALA A 138 8.39 13.66 4.53
C ALA A 138 7.03 13.81 3.83
N ILE A 139 6.74 12.97 2.83
CA ILE A 139 5.43 12.97 2.16
C ILE A 139 4.32 12.62 3.15
N GLY A 140 4.54 11.58 3.97
CA GLY A 140 3.62 11.16 5.04
C GLY A 140 3.31 12.31 6.01
N PHE A 141 4.34 12.97 6.52
CA PHE A 141 4.23 14.12 7.41
C PHE A 141 3.40 15.26 6.79
N LEU A 142 3.68 15.63 5.53
CA LEU A 142 2.92 16.66 4.82
C LEU A 142 1.46 16.27 4.63
N THR A 143 1.18 15.01 4.29
CA THR A 143 -0.20 14.52 4.22
C THR A 143 -0.89 14.47 5.58
N GLY A 144 -0.15 14.24 6.67
CA GLY A 144 -0.65 14.35 8.04
C GLY A 144 -1.08 15.77 8.40
N LEU A 145 -0.27 16.77 8.02
CA LEU A 145 -0.62 18.19 8.17
C LEU A 145 -1.88 18.56 7.37
N LEU A 146 -2.02 18.03 6.15
CA LEU A 146 -3.24 18.19 5.37
C LEU A 146 -4.46 17.60 6.10
N GLY A 147 -4.31 16.43 6.72
CA GLY A 147 -5.34 15.80 7.55
C GLY A 147 -5.76 16.68 8.74
N ILE A 148 -4.81 17.33 9.40
CA ILE A 148 -5.11 18.29 10.48
C ILE A 148 -5.85 19.52 9.94
N GLY A 149 -5.42 20.06 8.79
CA GLY A 149 -6.09 21.18 8.13
C GLY A 149 -7.54 20.84 7.77
N TRP A 150 -7.77 19.62 7.27
CA TRP A 150 -9.08 19.08 7.01
C TRP A 150 -9.93 19.01 8.28
N GLU A 151 -9.45 18.34 9.33
CA GLU A 151 -10.18 18.17 10.59
C GLU A 151 -10.53 19.49 11.28
N ARG A 152 -9.58 20.44 11.31
CA ARG A 152 -9.74 21.70 12.06
C ARG A 152 -10.49 22.78 11.27
N SER A 153 -10.33 22.81 9.96
CA SER A 153 -10.78 23.95 9.15
C SER A 153 -11.92 23.57 8.23
N LEU A 154 -11.74 22.54 7.40
CA LEU A 154 -12.69 22.22 6.32
C LEU A 154 -13.87 21.38 6.80
N ARG A 155 -13.63 20.40 7.68
CA ARG A 155 -14.66 19.49 8.17
C ARG A 155 -15.78 20.21 8.93
N PRO A 156 -15.52 21.16 9.85
CA PRO A 156 -16.58 21.91 10.53
C PRO A 156 -17.43 22.75 9.56
N LEU A 157 -16.80 23.31 8.52
CA LEU A 157 -17.50 24.09 7.48
C LEU A 157 -18.41 23.21 6.62
N LEU A 158 -18.09 21.93 6.48
CA LEU A 158 -18.86 20.96 5.71
C LEU A 158 -19.85 20.15 6.57
N ALA A 159 -19.81 20.29 7.89
CA ALA A 159 -20.74 19.65 8.82
C ALA A 159 -22.23 19.93 8.49
N PRO A 160 -22.64 21.15 8.07
CA PRO A 160 -24.03 21.42 7.68
C PRO A 160 -24.52 20.60 6.48
N ILE A 161 -23.61 20.07 5.66
CA ILE A 161 -23.91 19.33 4.43
C ILE A 161 -23.65 17.82 4.64
N GLU A 162 -23.57 17.33 5.88
CA GLU A 162 -23.28 15.92 6.19
C GLU A 162 -24.25 14.93 5.53
N LEU A 163 -25.49 15.36 5.25
CA LEU A 163 -26.50 14.57 4.53
C LEU A 163 -26.07 14.17 3.12
N SER A 164 -25.14 14.90 2.50
CA SER A 164 -24.64 14.60 1.14
C SER A 164 -23.68 13.41 1.08
N GLY A 165 -23.17 12.92 2.23
CA GLY A 165 -22.14 11.88 2.27
C GLY A 165 -20.75 12.32 1.77
N LEU A 166 -20.62 13.54 1.25
CA LEU A 166 -19.37 14.11 0.76
C LEU A 166 -18.29 14.20 1.85
N PRO A 167 -18.58 14.66 3.10
CA PRO A 167 -17.54 14.72 4.13
C PRO A 167 -16.95 13.35 4.46
N ARG A 168 -17.79 12.29 4.47
CA ARG A 168 -17.32 10.91 4.72
C ARG A 168 -16.43 10.38 3.62
N LEU A 169 -16.71 10.74 2.37
CA LEU A 169 -15.90 10.34 1.23
C LEU A 169 -14.54 11.03 1.26
N LEU A 170 -14.51 12.32 1.65
CA LEU A 170 -13.30 13.08 1.86
C LEU A 170 -12.51 12.62 3.09
N ASP A 171 -13.17 12.22 4.17
CA ASP A 171 -12.53 11.55 5.30
C ASP A 171 -11.78 10.30 4.81
N GLY A 172 -12.47 9.40 4.11
CA GLY A 172 -11.84 8.20 3.53
C GLY A 172 -10.63 8.54 2.65
N LEU A 173 -10.74 9.55 1.78
CA LEU A 173 -9.65 10.02 0.93
C LEU A 173 -8.44 10.50 1.74
N ILE A 174 -8.68 11.39 2.71
CA ILE A 174 -7.65 12.12 3.44
C ILE A 174 -6.93 11.22 4.44
N TYR A 175 -7.64 10.30 5.10
CA TYR A 175 -7.03 9.35 6.02
C TYR A 175 -6.25 8.22 5.33
N ILE A 176 -6.58 7.90 4.07
CA ILE A 176 -5.88 6.89 3.27
C ILE A 176 -4.67 7.48 2.51
N LEU A 177 -4.71 8.77 2.17
CA LEU A 177 -3.66 9.45 1.40
C LEU A 177 -2.24 9.23 1.96
N PRO A 178 -2.00 9.31 3.28
CA PRO A 178 -0.67 9.09 3.86
C PRO A 178 -0.09 7.68 3.65
N ALA A 179 -0.93 6.69 3.36
CA ALA A 179 -0.49 5.34 3.00
C ALA A 179 -0.10 5.25 1.52
N VAL A 180 -0.98 5.78 0.66
CA VAL A 180 -0.93 5.55 -0.78
C VAL A 180 0.02 6.52 -1.47
N LEU A 181 0.10 7.77 -1.00
CA LEU A 181 0.91 8.80 -1.63
C LEU A 181 2.41 8.49 -1.50
N PRO A 182 2.98 8.21 -0.31
CA PRO A 182 4.39 7.82 -0.19
C PRO A 182 4.71 6.61 -1.07
N ALA A 183 3.82 5.60 -1.07
CA ALA A 183 3.97 4.41 -1.90
C ALA A 183 3.98 4.74 -3.39
N ALA A 184 3.17 5.69 -3.86
CA ALA A 184 3.21 6.14 -5.25
C ALA A 184 4.57 6.72 -5.65
N PHE A 185 5.22 7.47 -4.76
CA PHE A 185 6.49 8.15 -5.06
C PHE A 185 7.71 7.26 -4.87
N VAL A 186 7.70 6.40 -3.85
CA VAL A 186 8.87 5.62 -3.43
C VAL A 186 8.62 4.14 -3.70
N ARG A 187 9.35 3.59 -4.66
CA ARG A 187 9.26 2.17 -5.05
C ARG A 187 10.06 1.27 -4.11
N ALA A 188 9.70 1.28 -2.84
CA ALA A 188 10.28 0.40 -1.83
C ALA A 188 9.18 -0.19 -0.97
N SER A 189 9.45 -1.37 -0.42
CA SER A 189 8.59 -1.99 0.57
C SER A 189 8.64 -1.23 1.90
N GLY A 190 7.52 -1.25 2.62
CA GLY A 190 7.36 -0.61 3.93
C GLY A 190 7.23 0.91 3.89
N VAL A 191 7.14 1.48 2.70
CA VAL A 191 6.95 2.92 2.47
C VAL A 191 5.56 3.38 2.92
N ALA A 192 4.53 2.55 2.71
CA ALA A 192 3.17 2.89 3.16
C ALA A 192 3.10 2.96 4.69
N VAL A 193 3.78 2.03 5.37
CA VAL A 193 3.89 2.02 6.84
C VAL A 193 4.64 3.25 7.32
N ALA A 194 5.82 3.53 6.77
CA ALA A 194 6.62 4.71 7.14
C ALA A 194 5.86 6.02 6.91
N GLY A 195 5.13 6.10 5.79
CA GLY A 195 4.27 7.23 5.43
C GLY A 195 3.18 7.49 6.45
N ILE A 196 2.39 6.46 6.79
CA ILE A 196 1.31 6.59 7.78
C ILE A 196 1.86 6.94 9.16
N VAL A 197 2.95 6.29 9.61
CA VAL A 197 3.56 6.58 10.91
C VAL A 197 4.02 8.04 10.97
N ALA A 198 4.66 8.53 9.91
CA ALA A 198 5.09 9.92 9.84
C ALA A 198 3.91 10.91 9.81
N ALA A 199 2.75 10.52 9.28
CA ALA A 199 1.55 11.33 9.24
C ALA A 199 0.87 11.51 10.60
N GLU A 200 1.12 10.62 11.56
CA GLU A 200 0.63 10.77 12.94
C GLU A 200 1.53 11.69 13.78
N LEU A 201 2.81 11.90 13.41
CA LEU A 201 3.74 12.77 14.14
C LEU A 201 3.22 14.22 14.33
N PRO A 202 2.72 14.93 13.29
CA PRO A 202 2.22 16.28 13.51
C PRO A 202 0.99 16.32 14.41
N LYS A 203 0.16 15.26 14.44
CA LYS A 203 -1.00 15.17 15.35
C LYS A 203 -0.56 15.03 16.80
N LEU A 204 0.49 14.22 17.04
CA LEU A 204 1.15 14.08 18.34
C LEU A 204 1.75 15.41 18.81
N VAL A 205 2.47 16.13 17.92
CA VAL A 205 3.11 17.42 18.25
C VAL A 205 2.07 18.49 18.59
N LEU A 206 0.95 18.52 17.88
CA LEU A 206 -0.13 19.51 18.09
C LEU A 206 -1.10 19.14 19.22
N GLY A 207 -0.79 18.11 20.02
CA GLY A 207 -1.53 17.76 21.23
C GLY A 207 -2.95 17.25 21.00
N GLN A 208 -3.25 16.68 19.82
CA GLN A 208 -4.55 16.03 19.59
C GLN A 208 -4.64 14.71 20.36
N GLY A 209 -4.95 14.81 21.66
CA GLY A 209 -5.35 13.71 22.55
C GLY A 209 -4.50 12.43 22.47
N TYR A 210 -3.51 12.30 23.35
CA TYR A 210 -2.60 11.14 23.41
C TYR A 210 -3.30 9.77 23.42
N ASN A 211 -4.49 9.66 24.03
CA ASN A 211 -5.29 8.43 24.03
C ASN A 211 -5.80 8.03 22.63
N TYR A 212 -6.12 9.00 21.78
CA TYR A 212 -6.48 8.76 20.38
C TYR A 212 -5.25 8.44 19.53
N ALA A 213 -4.10 9.03 19.86
CA ALA A 213 -2.87 8.76 19.14
C ALA A 213 -2.38 7.33 19.32
N PHE A 214 -2.46 6.75 20.54
CA PHE A 214 -2.09 5.34 20.75
C PHE A 214 -3.01 4.39 19.97
N ARG A 215 -4.32 4.64 20.02
CA ARG A 215 -5.30 3.88 19.24
C ARG A 215 -5.05 3.99 17.73
N ASN A 216 -4.71 5.19 17.24
CA ASN A 216 -4.34 5.38 15.85
C ASN A 216 -3.06 4.61 15.50
N LEU A 217 -2.02 4.68 16.34
CA LEU A 217 -0.75 3.95 16.17
C LEU A 217 -0.96 2.43 16.14
N ALA A 218 -1.83 1.90 16.99
CA ALA A 218 -2.25 0.50 16.99
C ALA A 218 -2.99 0.09 15.71
N ALA A 219 -3.74 1.02 15.10
CA ALA A 219 -4.51 0.80 13.89
C ALA A 219 -3.71 0.96 12.59
N LEU A 220 -2.57 1.65 12.59
CA LEU A 220 -1.80 1.94 11.36
C LEU A 220 -1.40 0.66 10.58
N PRO A 221 -0.95 -0.44 11.22
CA PRO A 221 -0.67 -1.68 10.51
C PRO A 221 -1.84 -2.21 9.70
N LEU A 222 -3.06 -2.12 10.24
CA LEU A 222 -4.27 -2.65 9.60
C LEU A 222 -4.63 -1.86 8.32
N VAL A 223 -4.23 -0.58 8.25
CA VAL A 223 -4.42 0.26 7.06
C VAL A 223 -3.24 0.12 6.08
N ALA A 224 -2.00 0.08 6.58
CA ALA A 224 -0.80 0.05 5.75
C ALA A 224 -0.49 -1.32 5.14
N MET A 225 -0.72 -2.41 5.87
CA MET A 225 -0.38 -3.76 5.41
C MET A 225 -1.14 -4.18 4.15
N PRO A 226 -2.46 -3.95 4.03
CA PRO A 226 -3.18 -4.25 2.78
C PRO A 226 -2.60 -3.51 1.57
N VAL A 227 -2.15 -2.26 1.74
CA VAL A 227 -1.49 -1.46 0.69
C VAL A 227 -0.20 -2.14 0.25
N GLU A 228 0.68 -2.47 1.21
CA GLU A 228 1.95 -3.14 0.95
C GLU A 228 1.75 -4.50 0.26
N LEU A 229 0.79 -5.30 0.74
CA LEU A 229 0.50 -6.62 0.15
C LEU A 229 0.02 -6.50 -1.30
N VAL A 230 -0.85 -5.55 -1.61
CA VAL A 230 -1.30 -5.31 -2.99
C VAL A 230 -0.14 -4.86 -3.88
N LEU A 231 0.70 -3.93 -3.40
CA LEU A 231 1.85 -3.44 -4.17
C LEU A 231 2.92 -4.52 -4.37
N LEU A 232 3.16 -5.34 -3.35
CA LEU A 232 4.06 -6.49 -3.43
C LEU A 232 3.53 -7.54 -4.42
N ALA A 233 2.23 -7.86 -4.36
CA ALA A 233 1.59 -8.82 -5.29
C ALA A 233 1.67 -8.36 -6.75
N GLN A 234 1.69 -7.04 -7.00
CA GLN A 234 1.86 -6.48 -8.33
C GLN A 234 3.33 -6.30 -8.76
N GLY A 235 4.28 -6.82 -7.96
CA GLY A 235 5.71 -6.68 -8.23
C GLY A 235 6.17 -5.22 -8.21
N GLN A 236 5.58 -4.40 -7.33
CA GLN A 236 5.90 -2.98 -7.18
C GLN A 236 5.66 -2.17 -8.46
N ARG A 237 4.67 -2.59 -9.27
CA ARG A 237 4.21 -1.84 -10.45
C ARG A 237 3.24 -0.75 -10.03
N HIS A 238 3.75 0.47 -9.91
CA HIS A 238 3.01 1.67 -9.49
C HIS A 238 2.18 2.27 -10.64
N GLY A 239 1.40 1.43 -11.34
CA GLY A 239 0.45 1.89 -12.36
C GLY A 239 -0.83 2.44 -11.72
N ARG A 240 -1.63 3.20 -12.48
CA ARG A 240 -2.91 3.76 -12.01
C ARG A 240 -3.81 2.70 -11.36
N ARG A 241 -4.00 1.55 -12.03
CA ARG A 241 -4.80 0.44 -11.48
C ARG A 241 -4.20 -0.13 -10.19
N GLY A 242 -2.88 -0.21 -10.10
CA GLY A 242 -2.20 -0.72 -8.92
C GLY A 242 -2.39 0.17 -7.70
N LEU A 243 -2.23 1.48 -7.88
CA LEU A 243 -2.46 2.46 -6.82
C LEU A 243 -3.94 2.52 -6.41
N MET A 244 -4.87 2.42 -7.36
CA MET A 244 -6.31 2.33 -7.05
C MET A 244 -6.63 1.09 -6.20
N LEU A 245 -6.12 -0.09 -6.58
CA LEU A 245 -6.32 -1.32 -5.80
C LEU A 245 -5.67 -1.22 -4.42
N ALA A 246 -4.48 -0.63 -4.32
CA ALA A 246 -3.80 -0.41 -3.04
C ALA A 246 -4.61 0.55 -2.16
N GLY A 247 -5.16 1.62 -2.71
CA GLY A 247 -6.04 2.53 -1.99
C GLY A 247 -7.35 1.89 -1.56
N ALA A 248 -7.98 1.06 -2.40
CA ALA A 248 -9.16 0.28 -2.01
C ALA A 248 -8.85 -0.67 -0.83
N ALA A 249 -7.68 -1.31 -0.85
CA ALA A 249 -7.22 -2.16 0.24
C ALA A 249 -6.98 -1.38 1.54
N ALA A 250 -6.44 -0.16 1.47
CA ALA A 250 -6.35 0.73 2.62
C ALA A 250 -7.75 1.07 3.19
N GLY A 251 -8.73 1.31 2.31
CA GLY A 251 -10.12 1.55 2.71
C GLY A 251 -10.72 0.36 3.45
N LEU A 252 -10.49 -0.86 2.99
CA LEU A 252 -10.86 -2.08 3.73
C LEU A 252 -10.17 -2.15 5.09
N GLY A 253 -8.88 -1.83 5.14
CA GLY A 253 -8.12 -1.75 6.39
C GLY A 253 -8.74 -0.75 7.37
N GLN A 254 -9.17 0.41 6.89
CA GLN A 254 -9.82 1.43 7.70
C GLN A 254 -11.19 0.97 8.22
N VAL A 255 -11.98 0.26 7.41
CA VAL A 255 -13.25 -0.35 7.86
C VAL A 255 -13.00 -1.40 8.93
N ALA A 256 -11.97 -2.24 8.76
CA ALA A 256 -11.58 -3.25 9.75
C ALA A 256 -11.15 -2.59 11.07
N VAL A 257 -10.40 -1.48 11.02
CA VAL A 257 -10.05 -0.67 12.19
C VAL A 257 -11.31 -0.11 12.87
N SER A 258 -12.24 0.46 12.11
CA SER A 258 -13.49 0.98 12.67
C SER A 258 -14.31 -0.14 13.33
N ALA A 259 -14.38 -1.32 12.72
CA ALA A 259 -15.09 -2.47 13.28
C ALA A 259 -14.44 -3.00 14.57
N ALA A 260 -13.11 -3.10 14.59
CA ALA A 260 -12.37 -3.65 15.72
C ALA A 260 -12.25 -2.69 16.90
N PHE A 261 -11.95 -1.41 16.63
CA PHE A 261 -11.65 -0.43 17.68
C PHE A 261 -12.83 0.50 18.00
N ALA A 262 -13.89 0.48 17.17
CA ALA A 262 -15.05 1.38 17.28
C ALA A 262 -16.39 0.65 16.97
N PRO A 263 -16.68 -0.52 17.57
CA PRO A 263 -17.85 -1.33 17.20
C PRO A 263 -19.19 -0.58 17.36
N GLY A 264 -19.27 0.41 18.25
CA GLY A 264 -20.44 1.27 18.46
C GLY A 264 -20.46 2.59 17.67
N LEU A 265 -19.44 2.88 16.85
CA LEU A 265 -19.34 4.15 16.12
C LEU A 265 -20.37 4.26 14.97
N HIS A 266 -20.84 3.12 14.46
CA HIS A 266 -21.79 3.03 13.36
C HIS A 266 -22.96 2.14 13.74
N ALA A 267 -24.18 2.58 13.43
CA ALA A 267 -25.37 1.75 13.55
C ALA A 267 -25.21 0.48 12.68
N PRO A 268 -25.76 -0.68 13.09
CA PRO A 268 -25.59 -1.94 12.36
C PRO A 268 -25.97 -1.87 10.87
N GLY A 269 -27.02 -1.11 10.52
CA GLY A 269 -27.45 -0.91 9.14
C GLY A 269 -26.54 0.00 8.29
N MET A 270 -25.57 0.70 8.90
CA MET A 270 -24.71 1.67 8.22
C MET A 270 -23.38 1.07 7.72
N TRP A 271 -23.02 -0.15 8.15
CA TRP A 271 -21.78 -0.82 7.76
C TRP A 271 -21.58 -0.95 6.24
N PRO A 272 -22.61 -1.29 5.42
CA PRO A 272 -22.47 -1.30 3.97
C PRO A 272 -22.08 0.07 3.41
N THR A 273 -22.68 1.14 3.92
CA THR A 273 -22.36 2.52 3.50
C THR A 273 -20.95 2.91 3.90
N VAL A 274 -20.51 2.54 5.10
CA VAL A 274 -19.13 2.76 5.57
C VAL A 274 -18.13 2.03 4.69
N LEU A 275 -18.43 0.77 4.36
CA LEU A 275 -17.60 -0.04 3.47
C LEU A 275 -17.48 0.58 2.07
N VAL A 276 -18.61 0.97 1.47
CA VAL A 276 -18.65 1.57 0.13
C VAL A 276 -17.91 2.92 0.13
N THR A 277 -18.16 3.78 1.11
CA THR A 277 -17.50 5.09 1.19
C THR A 277 -15.99 4.96 1.41
N ALA A 278 -15.54 4.02 2.25
CA ALA A 278 -14.11 3.75 2.44
C ALA A 278 -13.46 3.18 1.17
N LEU A 279 -14.14 2.26 0.47
CA LEU A 279 -13.65 1.72 -0.80
C LEU A 279 -13.55 2.80 -1.88
N VAL A 280 -14.58 3.62 -2.04
CA VAL A 280 -14.61 4.71 -3.02
C VAL A 280 -13.57 5.78 -2.67
N GLY A 281 -13.46 6.17 -1.39
CA GLY A 281 -12.44 7.09 -0.90
C GLY A 281 -11.02 6.56 -1.13
N GLY A 282 -10.81 5.27 -0.89
CA GLY A 282 -9.55 4.58 -1.16
C GLY A 282 -9.20 4.50 -2.65
N LEU A 283 -10.17 4.16 -3.51
CA LEU A 283 -10.01 4.19 -4.97
C LEU A 283 -9.68 5.60 -5.46
N ALA A 284 -10.35 6.62 -4.92
CA ALA A 284 -10.09 8.02 -5.22
C ALA A 284 -8.68 8.45 -4.76
N ALA A 285 -8.21 8.00 -3.59
CA ALA A 285 -6.86 8.26 -3.09
C ALA A 285 -5.81 7.68 -4.05
N GLY A 286 -5.97 6.42 -4.44
CA GLY A 286 -5.10 5.77 -5.41
C GLY A 286 -5.16 6.39 -6.81
N TRP A 287 -6.35 6.84 -7.21
CA TRP A 287 -6.53 7.55 -8.46
C TRP A 287 -5.83 8.92 -8.46
N LEU A 288 -5.93 9.69 -7.38
CA LEU A 288 -5.35 11.03 -7.20
C LEU A 288 -3.82 10.96 -7.02
N ALA A 289 -3.31 9.93 -6.36
CA ALA A 289 -1.88 9.74 -6.15
C ALA A 289 -1.10 9.59 -7.48
N PHE A 290 -1.72 8.99 -8.50
CA PHE A 290 -1.11 8.80 -9.81
C PHE A 290 -0.79 10.11 -10.56
N PRO A 291 -1.74 11.02 -10.85
CA PRO A 291 -1.46 12.28 -11.52
C PRO A 291 -0.57 13.22 -10.69
N LEU A 292 -0.66 13.17 -9.35
CA LEU A 292 0.24 13.93 -8.48
C LEU A 292 1.69 13.49 -8.66
N ARG A 293 1.93 12.18 -8.65
CA ARG A 293 3.24 11.59 -8.94
C ARG A 293 3.73 11.97 -10.34
N ASP A 294 2.88 11.80 -11.36
CA ASP A 294 3.24 12.11 -12.74
C ASP A 294 3.58 13.60 -12.94
N ARG A 295 2.82 14.50 -12.32
CA ARG A 295 3.06 15.95 -12.37
C ARG A 295 4.35 16.32 -11.66
N ALA A 296 4.59 15.78 -10.47
CA ALA A 296 5.82 16.01 -9.72
C ALA A 296 7.06 15.50 -10.47
N LEU A 297 7.01 14.31 -11.08
CA LEU A 297 8.10 13.77 -11.89
C LEU A 297 8.33 14.57 -13.19
N ARG A 298 7.28 15.17 -13.77
CA ARG A 298 7.44 16.14 -14.87
C ARG A 298 8.10 17.42 -14.39
N MET A 299 7.62 18.01 -13.30
CA MET A 299 8.19 19.24 -12.72
C MET A 299 9.67 19.06 -12.32
N ALA A 300 10.04 17.94 -11.71
CA ALA A 300 11.43 17.63 -11.38
C ALA A 300 12.34 17.55 -12.62
N ARG A 301 11.82 17.04 -13.75
CA ARG A 301 12.52 17.05 -15.04
C ARG A 301 12.70 18.47 -15.59
N TRP A 302 11.65 19.28 -15.55
CA TRP A 302 11.69 20.68 -16.00
C TRP A 302 12.67 21.53 -15.18
N MET A 303 12.80 21.25 -13.88
CA MET A 303 13.74 21.96 -12.99
C MET A 303 15.19 21.46 -13.08
N GLY A 304 15.49 20.50 -13.97
CA GLY A 304 16.86 20.00 -14.15
C GLY A 304 17.46 19.32 -12.92
N ILE A 305 16.62 18.76 -12.02
CA ILE A 305 17.12 18.13 -10.79
C ILE A 305 17.92 16.87 -11.20
N PRO A 306 19.24 16.82 -10.91
CA PRO A 306 20.10 15.72 -11.33
C PRO A 306 19.63 14.39 -10.72
N GLY A 307 19.59 13.34 -11.55
CA GLY A 307 19.13 11.99 -11.16
C GLY A 307 17.67 11.68 -11.51
N SER A 308 16.95 12.58 -12.18
CA SER A 308 15.62 12.24 -12.72
C SER A 308 15.76 11.23 -13.88
N PRO A 309 14.92 10.18 -13.96
CA PRO A 309 14.95 9.21 -15.06
C PRO A 309 14.56 9.92 -16.37
N GLY A 310 15.57 10.27 -17.16
CA GLY A 310 15.43 10.99 -18.43
C GLY A 310 16.27 12.26 -18.56
N GLY A 311 17.04 12.64 -17.54
CA GLY A 311 18.11 13.62 -17.75
C GLY A 311 19.19 12.98 -18.61
N GLN A 312 19.36 13.48 -19.84
CA GLN A 312 20.58 13.17 -20.59
C GLN A 312 21.78 13.75 -19.80
N PRO A 313 22.88 13.00 -19.70
CA PRO A 313 24.09 13.45 -19.01
C PRO A 313 24.67 14.71 -19.66
#